data_AF-A0A524C635-F1
#
_entry.id   AF-A0A524C635-F1
#
_cell.length_a   1.000
_cell.length_b   1.000
_cell.length_c   1.000
_cell.angle_alpha   90.00
_cell.angle_beta   90.00
_cell.angle_gamma   90.00
#
_symmetry.space_group_name_H-M   'P 1'
#
loop_
_entity.id
_entity.type
_entity.pdbx_description
1 polymer ?
#
loop_
_entity_poly.entity_id
_entity_poly.type
_entity_poly.pdbx_seq_one_letter_code
_entity_poly.pdbx_strand_id
1 'polypeptide(L)'
;MYSELSDDDKEMYLDVLREAPILPFSNFVSRGDIPDRVDIARVRSYIDREVYRLVRQTYRDRSSRLIPILGSAGTGKTHAYHSFKDKERENRKKLEETPEEEEVEVSQIEPVDWTIIYVPSPPASIRVLLHVYTCIIEEVGPEILDIVSKKLVVDKWGGKKGGIFQKPKLDEVIQKGIREFPGVFADCVKALVTYQLDKSKKALAERWLLGEDLETEELTELGINSVVEEDDVCLAMIKIITENLDRVLILYFDELESPYRMLGEAAERKFLEILKRLYNEVKGLVIIIAVLKEIWPRILEIADQPLRSRMEPEQDLKPFSLNDLKIFYSKTMETFWDDNNLNPPLYPLFPLNEKLIEMIYEKTQGNPRNSIKLCRRFIDKVVIEEMSVEELMEAGADIVATAKPPLPEEEIVDFSKPREIIKKTIEEILAEEEYVIDVNPASVAGATLKTIIKIGEDKGKDFKTQMEFKFMLGKRSQTLAALIEYQDKKWGLEIPSIKTFDRSAGVAGYYAAKRLKDALDEKAIDAAILIVPTGSGGAKFEMILENNSEIHKVELDNDAGEKLIANALTYPSENGWEIARIIFSDIGDYIPPEEEGLEESSE
;
A
#
# COMPACT_ATOMS: atom_id res chain seq x y z
N MET A 1 -18.95 23.21 30.54
CA MET A 1 -18.37 22.48 29.40
C MET A 1 -18.68 23.23 28.12
N TYR A 2 -19.74 22.92 27.36
CA TYR A 2 -20.06 23.74 26.16
C TYR A 2 -20.40 25.19 26.53
N SER A 3 -21.21 25.40 27.58
CA SER A 3 -21.55 26.72 28.13
C SER A 3 -20.40 27.42 28.88
N GLU A 4 -19.20 26.86 28.88
CA GLU A 4 -18.01 27.47 29.52
C GLU A 4 -17.05 28.12 28.52
N LEU A 5 -17.24 27.91 27.20
CA LEU A 5 -16.53 28.69 26.18
C LEU A 5 -17.27 30.01 25.98
N SER A 6 -16.55 31.13 26.05
CA SER A 6 -17.12 32.43 25.69
C SER A 6 -17.42 32.48 24.18
N ASP A 7 -18.34 33.32 23.75
CA ASP A 7 -18.65 33.45 22.31
C ASP A 7 -17.42 33.94 21.53
N ASP A 8 -16.58 34.78 22.15
CA ASP A 8 -15.29 35.21 21.58
C ASP A 8 -14.33 34.02 21.40
N ASP A 9 -14.27 33.09 22.37
CA ASP A 9 -13.43 31.88 22.25
C ASP A 9 -13.94 30.97 21.14
N LYS A 10 -15.26 30.78 21.02
CA LYS A 10 -15.85 29.95 19.97
C LYS A 10 -15.51 30.49 18.58
N GLU A 11 -15.68 31.81 18.39
CA GLU A 11 -15.39 32.44 17.10
C GLU A 11 -13.91 32.30 16.74
N MET A 12 -13.01 32.47 17.70
CA MET A 12 -11.57 32.24 17.49
C MET A 12 -11.28 30.81 17.00
N TYR A 13 -11.87 29.77 17.60
CA TYR A 13 -11.65 28.39 17.13
C TYR A 13 -12.29 28.11 15.76
N LEU A 14 -13.45 28.72 15.47
CA LEU A 14 -14.10 28.60 14.17
C LEU A 14 -13.29 29.29 13.07
N ASP A 15 -12.76 30.48 13.32
CA ASP A 15 -11.89 31.20 12.39
C ASP A 15 -10.66 30.37 12.02
N VAL A 16 -10.04 29.71 13.00
CA VAL A 16 -8.89 28.84 12.75
C VAL A 16 -9.27 27.63 11.89
N LEU A 17 -10.45 27.04 12.11
CA LEU A 17 -10.94 25.97 11.23
C LEU A 17 -11.20 26.48 9.80
N ARG A 18 -11.75 27.68 9.64
CA ARG A 18 -12.01 28.31 8.33
C ARG A 18 -10.72 28.64 7.57
N GLU A 19 -9.70 29.13 8.29
CA GLU A 19 -8.43 29.57 7.70
C GLU A 19 -7.41 28.42 7.54
N ALA A 20 -7.64 27.28 8.18
CA ALA A 20 -6.71 26.16 8.13
C ALA A 20 -6.60 25.59 6.70
N PRO A 21 -5.37 25.40 6.18
CA PRO A 21 -5.17 24.85 4.84
C PRO A 21 -5.61 23.38 4.72
N ILE A 22 -5.67 22.67 5.85
CA ILE A 22 -6.08 21.26 5.92
C ILE A 22 -7.01 21.12 7.14
N LEU A 23 -8.26 20.75 6.89
CA LEU A 23 -9.22 20.47 7.95
C LEU A 23 -8.90 19.17 8.69
N PRO A 24 -9.27 19.06 9.99
CA PRO A 24 -9.16 17.79 10.71
C PRO A 24 -9.98 16.71 10.01
N PHE A 25 -9.58 15.45 10.16
CA PHE A 25 -10.26 14.30 9.52
C PHE A 25 -10.25 14.29 7.98
N SER A 26 -9.49 15.17 7.34
CA SER A 26 -9.24 15.18 5.89
C SER A 26 -8.74 13.83 5.37
N ASN A 27 -7.89 13.15 6.14
CA ASN A 27 -7.46 11.77 5.89
C ASN A 27 -8.42 10.77 6.54
N PHE A 28 -9.51 10.43 5.87
CA PHE A 28 -10.48 9.43 6.32
C PHE A 28 -10.16 8.00 5.85
N VAL A 29 -9.09 7.85 5.07
CA VAL A 29 -8.61 6.56 4.56
C VAL A 29 -7.11 6.45 4.74
N SER A 30 -6.71 5.45 5.52
CA SER A 30 -5.31 5.06 5.65
C SER A 30 -4.77 4.54 4.31
N ARG A 31 -3.60 5.04 3.90
CA ARG A 31 -2.85 4.58 2.71
C ARG A 31 -1.50 4.02 3.15
N GLY A 32 -0.94 3.03 2.45
CA GLY A 32 0.29 2.36 2.89
C GLY A 32 1.52 3.28 3.00
N ASP A 33 1.53 4.39 2.28
CA ASP A 33 2.63 5.36 2.18
C ASP A 33 2.43 6.63 3.04
N ILE A 34 1.21 6.88 3.53
CA ILE A 34 0.87 8.05 4.37
C ILE A 34 0.63 7.59 5.82
N PRO A 35 1.48 7.98 6.79
CA PRO A 35 1.29 7.63 8.19
C PRO A 35 0.00 8.21 8.78
N ASP A 36 -0.67 7.41 9.60
CA ASP A 36 -1.79 7.88 10.43
C ASP A 36 -1.28 8.53 11.71
N ARG A 37 -1.81 9.69 12.07
CA ARG A 37 -1.34 10.44 13.25
C ARG A 37 -1.96 9.99 14.57
N VAL A 38 -3.17 9.43 14.52
CA VAL A 38 -3.94 9.07 15.71
C VAL A 38 -4.31 7.59 15.65
N ASP A 39 -3.93 6.85 16.69
CA ASP A 39 -4.26 5.43 16.85
C ASP A 39 -5.15 5.18 18.09
N ILE A 40 -6.04 4.21 17.95
CA ILE A 40 -6.90 3.67 19.00
C ILE A 40 -6.60 2.17 19.16
N ALA A 41 -5.50 1.86 19.84
CA ALA A 41 -5.02 0.49 20.01
C ALA A 41 -6.05 -0.49 20.63
N ARG A 42 -7.05 -0.01 21.38
CA ARG A 42 -8.04 -0.87 22.06
C ARG A 42 -8.77 -1.80 21.09
N VAL A 43 -9.16 -1.31 19.91
CA VAL A 43 -9.87 -2.14 18.90
C VAL A 43 -9.00 -3.26 18.34
N ARG A 44 -7.68 -3.12 18.45
CA ARG A 44 -6.67 -4.05 17.94
C ARG A 44 -5.90 -4.81 19.00
N SER A 45 -6.10 -4.51 20.27
CA SER A 45 -5.27 -5.01 21.39
C SER A 45 -5.03 -6.53 21.39
N TYR A 46 -6.02 -7.33 20.97
CA TYR A 46 -5.84 -8.78 20.83
C TYR A 46 -4.94 -9.14 19.65
N ILE A 47 -5.16 -8.52 18.48
CA ILE A 47 -4.33 -8.69 17.28
C ILE A 47 -2.89 -8.32 17.61
N ASP A 48 -2.66 -7.15 18.22
CA ASP A 48 -1.33 -6.67 18.60
C ASP A 48 -0.60 -7.71 19.47
N ARG A 49 -1.31 -8.24 20.48
CA ARG A 49 -0.76 -9.26 21.37
C ARG A 49 -0.37 -10.53 20.62
N GLU A 50 -1.22 -10.99 19.70
CA GLU A 50 -0.91 -12.19 18.90
C GLU A 50 0.25 -11.93 17.93
N VAL A 51 0.28 -10.81 17.22
CA VAL A 51 1.39 -10.45 16.32
C VAL A 51 2.71 -10.39 17.10
N TYR A 52 2.75 -9.70 18.24
CA TYR A 52 3.98 -9.62 19.05
C TYR A 52 4.34 -10.97 19.72
N ARG A 53 3.36 -11.85 19.97
CA ARG A 53 3.65 -13.23 20.37
C ARG A 53 4.35 -13.98 19.22
N LEU A 54 3.84 -13.88 18.00
CA LEU A 54 4.42 -14.54 16.83
C LEU A 54 5.82 -14.02 16.52
N VAL A 55 6.03 -12.69 16.53
CA VAL A 55 7.36 -12.09 16.37
C VAL A 55 8.37 -12.67 17.35
N ARG A 56 8.01 -12.77 18.63
CA ARG A 56 8.91 -13.35 19.65
C ARG A 56 9.17 -14.84 19.43
N GLN A 57 8.17 -15.60 19.00
CA GLN A 57 8.35 -17.02 18.70
C GLN A 57 9.27 -17.20 17.50
N THR A 58 9.00 -16.49 16.39
CA THR A 58 9.81 -16.48 15.18
C THR A 58 11.23 -16.01 15.44
N TYR A 59 11.47 -15.04 16.33
CA TYR A 59 12.82 -14.64 16.70
C TYR A 59 13.60 -15.79 17.37
N ARG A 60 12.94 -16.57 18.23
CA ARG A 60 13.56 -17.69 18.97
C ARG A 60 13.79 -18.93 18.11
N ASP A 61 12.79 -19.34 17.34
CA ASP A 61 12.81 -20.60 16.59
C ASP A 61 13.13 -20.42 15.09
N ARG A 62 13.21 -19.18 14.61
CA ARG A 62 13.38 -18.79 13.19
C ARG A 62 12.31 -19.36 12.25
N SER A 63 11.24 -19.95 12.77
CA SER A 63 10.17 -20.53 11.97
C SER A 63 9.20 -19.45 11.54
N SER A 64 8.86 -19.45 10.26
CA SER A 64 7.93 -18.48 9.70
C SER A 64 6.51 -18.74 10.19
N ARG A 65 5.73 -17.67 10.36
CA ARG A 65 4.33 -17.69 10.80
C ARG A 65 3.45 -16.95 9.82
N LEU A 66 2.19 -17.33 9.70
CA LEU A 66 1.22 -16.66 8.84
C LEU A 66 -0.06 -16.42 9.64
N ILE A 67 -0.49 -15.17 9.77
CA ILE A 67 -1.69 -14.78 10.51
C ILE A 67 -2.65 -13.99 9.61
N PRO A 68 -3.90 -14.45 9.45
CA PRO A 68 -4.94 -13.68 8.79
C PRO A 68 -5.53 -12.61 9.71
N ILE A 69 -5.60 -11.37 9.22
CA ILE A 69 -6.35 -10.27 9.86
C ILE A 69 -7.55 -9.96 8.99
N LEU A 70 -8.75 -10.18 9.53
CA LEU A 70 -10.01 -9.97 8.84
C LEU A 70 -10.60 -8.62 9.24
N GLY A 71 -11.17 -7.93 8.26
CA GLY A 71 -11.96 -6.74 8.54
C GLY A 71 -12.76 -6.30 7.32
N SER A 72 -14.02 -5.93 7.52
CA SER A 72 -14.86 -5.33 6.49
C SER A 72 -14.24 -4.04 5.92
N ALA A 73 -14.78 -3.51 4.83
CA ALA A 73 -14.32 -2.25 4.26
C ALA A 73 -14.33 -1.13 5.32
N GLY A 74 -13.25 -0.35 5.41
CA GLY A 74 -13.14 0.79 6.34
C GLY A 74 -12.86 0.46 7.81
N THR A 75 -12.65 -0.81 8.17
CA THR A 75 -12.38 -1.26 9.57
C THR A 75 -10.97 -0.97 10.09
N GLY A 76 -10.09 -0.35 9.29
CA GLY A 76 -8.73 0.00 9.71
C GLY A 76 -7.69 -1.12 9.51
N LYS A 77 -7.79 -1.89 8.41
CA LYS A 77 -6.75 -2.85 7.99
C LYS A 77 -5.42 -2.13 7.75
N THR A 78 -5.35 -1.24 6.77
CA THR A 78 -4.14 -0.42 6.50
C THR A 78 -3.71 0.42 7.71
N HIS A 79 -4.65 0.91 8.52
CA HIS A 79 -4.34 1.57 9.79
C HIS A 79 -3.57 0.65 10.78
N ALA A 80 -3.87 -0.66 10.80
CA ALA A 80 -3.14 -1.63 11.59
C ALA A 80 -1.65 -1.70 11.20
N TYR A 81 -1.34 -1.59 9.91
CA TYR A 81 0.04 -1.53 9.45
C TYR A 81 0.77 -0.33 10.07
N HIS A 82 0.17 0.87 10.02
CA HIS A 82 0.79 2.08 10.61
C HIS A 82 0.98 1.99 12.11
N SER A 83 0.00 1.45 12.83
CA SER A 83 0.11 1.20 14.28
C SER A 83 1.28 0.25 14.60
N PHE A 84 1.47 -0.81 13.81
CA PHE A 84 2.67 -1.65 13.94
C PHE A 84 3.93 -0.89 13.56
N LYS A 85 3.91 -0.04 12.53
CA LYS A 85 5.08 0.74 12.11
C LYS A 85 5.55 1.70 13.19
N ASP A 86 4.62 2.34 13.90
CA ASP A 86 4.94 3.19 15.04
C ASP A 86 5.48 2.37 16.21
N LYS A 87 4.92 1.18 16.46
CA LYS A 87 5.47 0.26 17.46
C LYS A 87 6.88 -0.21 17.12
N GLU A 88 7.18 -0.44 15.85
CA GLU A 88 8.53 -0.76 15.37
C GLU A 88 9.51 0.36 15.77
N ARG A 89 9.15 1.61 15.50
CA ARG A 89 9.97 2.80 15.81
C ARG A 89 10.18 2.94 17.31
N GLU A 90 9.13 2.79 18.11
CA GLU A 90 9.22 2.80 19.58
C GLU A 90 10.13 1.68 20.10
N ASN A 91 9.98 0.47 19.56
CA ASN A 91 10.75 -0.69 19.97
C ASN A 91 12.24 -0.53 19.62
N ARG A 92 12.56 0.06 18.47
CA ARG A 92 13.94 0.35 18.06
C ARG A 92 14.61 1.36 18.99
N LYS A 93 13.92 2.44 19.37
CA LYS A 93 14.43 3.41 20.35
C LYS A 93 14.77 2.72 21.68
N LYS A 94 13.91 1.83 22.16
CA LYS A 94 14.16 1.06 23.38
C LYS A 94 15.39 0.15 23.27
N LEU A 95 15.58 -0.50 22.13
CA LEU A 95 16.75 -1.34 21.87
C LEU A 95 18.06 -0.52 21.86
N GLU A 96 18.02 0.70 21.33
CA GLU A 96 19.18 1.62 21.31
C GLU A 96 19.49 2.21 22.70
N GLU A 97 18.46 2.41 23.53
CA GLU A 97 18.58 3.01 24.87
C GLU A 97 18.92 1.99 25.98
N THR A 98 18.79 0.69 25.73
CA THR A 98 19.10 -0.36 26.73
C THR A 98 20.60 -0.71 26.70
N PRO A 99 21.40 -0.44 27.75
CA PRO A 99 22.82 -0.75 27.78
C PRO A 99 23.11 -2.27 27.90
N GLU A 100 24.23 -2.73 27.36
CA GLU A 100 24.65 -4.16 27.34
C GLU A 100 24.98 -4.78 28.72
N GLU A 101 24.89 -4.03 29.83
CA GLU A 101 25.33 -4.47 31.18
C GLU A 101 24.24 -4.37 32.29
N GLU A 102 22.98 -3.98 32.01
CA GLU A 102 21.93 -3.97 33.04
C GLU A 102 21.15 -5.30 33.10
N GLU A 103 21.41 -6.09 34.15
CA GLU A 103 20.56 -7.21 34.57
C GLU A 103 19.16 -6.68 34.90
N VAL A 104 18.27 -6.64 33.91
CA VAL A 104 16.86 -6.26 34.10
C VAL A 104 16.15 -7.37 34.89
N GLU A 105 15.39 -6.96 35.90
CA GLU A 105 14.52 -7.81 36.69
C GLU A 105 13.66 -8.75 35.81
N VAL A 106 13.53 -10.01 36.27
CA VAL A 106 12.90 -11.19 35.63
C VAL A 106 11.42 -11.01 35.21
N SER A 107 10.85 -9.81 35.32
CA SER A 107 9.46 -9.50 34.98
C SER A 107 9.26 -8.72 33.67
N GLN A 108 10.31 -8.16 33.06
CA GLN A 108 10.21 -7.46 31.77
C GLN A 108 10.90 -8.27 30.67
N ILE A 109 10.11 -8.75 29.71
CA ILE A 109 10.59 -9.58 28.60
C ILE A 109 11.41 -8.71 27.65
N GLU A 110 12.64 -9.12 27.34
CA GLU A 110 13.56 -8.42 26.45
C GLU A 110 12.89 -8.00 25.12
N PRO A 111 13.10 -6.75 24.67
CA PRO A 111 12.64 -6.31 23.35
C PRO A 111 13.31 -7.13 22.25
N VAL A 112 12.53 -7.52 21.25
CA VAL A 112 13.01 -8.27 20.07
C VAL A 112 13.13 -7.30 18.91
N ASP A 113 14.20 -7.39 18.11
CA ASP A 113 14.31 -6.56 16.89
C ASP A 113 13.44 -7.13 15.76
N TRP A 114 12.59 -6.27 15.18
CA TRP A 114 11.72 -6.60 14.06
C TRP A 114 11.51 -5.40 13.16
N THR A 115 11.12 -5.66 11.91
CA THR A 115 10.70 -4.62 10.96
C THR A 115 9.45 -5.05 10.23
N ILE A 116 8.48 -4.15 10.10
CA ILE A 116 7.29 -4.38 9.28
C ILE A 116 7.41 -3.69 7.93
N ILE A 117 6.99 -4.42 6.90
CA ILE A 117 7.10 -4.09 5.49
C ILE A 117 5.71 -4.13 4.89
N TYR A 118 5.23 -2.99 4.38
CA TYR A 118 4.00 -2.94 3.61
C TYR A 118 4.25 -3.58 2.25
N VAL A 119 3.46 -4.59 1.93
CA VAL A 119 3.46 -5.24 0.62
C VAL A 119 2.10 -4.94 -0.02
N PRO A 120 2.02 -3.92 -0.91
CA PRO A 120 0.79 -3.66 -1.63
C PRO A 120 0.44 -4.87 -2.51
N SER A 121 -0.82 -4.98 -2.93
CA SER A 121 -1.21 -6.02 -3.87
C SER A 121 -0.27 -6.01 -5.09
N PRO A 122 0.31 -7.16 -5.47
CA PRO A 122 1.29 -7.19 -6.53
C PRO A 122 0.68 -6.76 -7.88
N PRO A 123 1.46 -6.07 -8.75
CA PRO A 123 1.04 -5.57 -10.07
C PRO A 123 0.33 -6.61 -10.97
N ALA A 124 0.72 -7.87 -10.81
CA ALA A 124 0.20 -8.98 -11.55
C ALA A 124 0.40 -10.26 -10.72
N SER A 125 -0.21 -11.37 -11.14
CA SER A 125 0.01 -12.66 -10.50
C SER A 125 1.41 -13.24 -10.77
N ILE A 126 2.24 -12.52 -11.51
CA ILE A 126 3.64 -12.80 -11.85
C ILE A 126 4.59 -11.95 -11.00
N ARG A 127 5.81 -12.45 -10.77
CA ARG A 127 6.89 -11.70 -10.10
C ARG A 127 6.54 -11.24 -8.69
N VAL A 128 5.63 -11.93 -8.01
CA VAL A 128 5.25 -11.64 -6.63
C VAL A 128 6.47 -11.70 -5.69
N LEU A 129 7.39 -12.63 -5.93
CA LEU A 129 8.62 -12.73 -5.15
C LEU A 129 9.57 -11.54 -5.39
N LEU A 130 9.68 -11.06 -6.63
CA LEU A 130 10.40 -9.84 -6.95
C LEU A 130 9.76 -8.62 -6.28
N HIS A 131 8.43 -8.52 -6.32
CA HIS A 131 7.69 -7.45 -5.64
C HIS A 131 7.97 -7.44 -4.14
N VAL A 132 7.89 -8.60 -3.48
CA VAL A 132 8.22 -8.76 -2.05
C VAL A 132 9.68 -8.39 -1.79
N TYR A 133 10.60 -8.85 -2.64
CA TYR A 133 12.02 -8.54 -2.53
C TYR A 133 12.28 -7.03 -2.62
N THR A 134 11.71 -6.35 -3.62
CA THR A 134 11.80 -4.89 -3.77
C THR A 134 11.21 -4.17 -2.56
N CYS A 135 10.06 -4.61 -2.05
CA CYS A 135 9.47 -4.04 -0.84
C CYS A 135 10.41 -4.17 0.37
N ILE A 136 11.10 -5.30 0.54
CA ILE A 136 12.11 -5.49 1.59
C ILE A 136 13.27 -4.51 1.42
N ILE A 137 13.86 -4.42 0.24
CA ILE A 137 15.01 -3.55 -0.03
C ILE A 137 14.66 -2.07 0.20
N GLU A 138 13.50 -1.63 -0.30
CA GLU A 138 13.06 -0.24 -0.14
C GLU A 138 12.73 0.13 1.30
N GLU A 139 12.13 -0.79 2.07
CA GLU A 139 11.69 -0.52 3.43
C GLU A 139 12.83 -0.59 4.46
N VAL A 140 13.72 -1.57 4.31
CA VAL A 140 14.87 -1.74 5.21
C VAL A 140 16.04 -0.86 4.80
N GLY A 141 16.12 -0.50 3.51
CA GLY A 141 17.22 0.23 2.90
C GLY A 141 18.25 -0.68 2.23
N PRO A 142 18.98 -0.20 1.20
CA PRO A 142 20.00 -0.98 0.49
C PRO A 142 21.16 -1.40 1.41
N GLU A 143 21.36 -0.75 2.56
CA GLU A 143 22.35 -1.10 3.57
C GLU A 143 22.18 -2.52 4.13
N ILE A 144 20.97 -3.10 3.99
CA ILE A 144 20.71 -4.51 4.30
C ILE A 144 21.67 -5.45 3.55
N LEU A 145 22.02 -5.10 2.30
CA LEU A 145 22.95 -5.86 1.47
C LEU A 145 24.37 -5.75 2.03
N ASP A 146 24.79 -4.58 2.51
CA ASP A 146 26.08 -4.39 3.19
C ASP A 146 26.16 -5.21 4.49
N ILE A 147 25.09 -5.22 5.30
CA ILE A 147 25.02 -5.99 6.55
C ILE A 147 25.15 -7.49 6.27
N VAL A 148 24.31 -8.01 5.38
CA VAL A 148 24.26 -9.45 5.06
C VAL A 148 25.54 -9.90 4.37
N SER A 149 26.02 -9.13 3.39
CA SER A 149 27.27 -9.45 2.68
C SER A 149 28.48 -9.38 3.62
N LYS A 150 28.57 -8.40 4.53
CA LYS A 150 29.66 -8.35 5.51
C LYS A 150 29.66 -9.59 6.42
N LYS A 151 28.50 -9.93 7.00
CA LYS A 151 28.37 -11.09 7.89
C LYS A 151 28.74 -12.40 7.20
N LEU A 152 28.26 -12.60 5.97
CA LEU A 152 28.56 -13.82 5.22
C LEU A 152 29.98 -13.81 4.65
N VAL A 153 30.31 -12.82 3.83
CA VAL A 153 31.54 -12.78 3.05
C VAL A 153 32.74 -12.53 3.95
N VAL A 154 32.68 -11.53 4.84
CA VAL A 154 33.82 -11.12 5.67
C VAL A 154 33.94 -12.05 6.87
N ASP A 155 32.87 -12.23 7.65
CA ASP A 155 32.96 -12.93 8.93
C ASP A 155 32.92 -14.45 8.80
N LYS A 156 32.16 -15.00 7.85
CA LYS A 156 31.96 -16.45 7.72
C LYS A 156 32.82 -17.10 6.64
N TRP A 157 32.88 -16.54 5.44
CA TRP A 157 33.55 -17.15 4.29
C TRP A 157 35.04 -16.76 4.17
N GLY A 158 35.52 -15.88 5.05
CA GLY A 158 36.94 -15.54 5.15
C GLY A 158 37.39 -14.43 4.20
N GLY A 159 36.50 -13.48 3.90
CA GLY A 159 36.82 -12.23 3.20
C GLY A 159 37.61 -11.21 4.03
N LYS A 160 37.99 -11.53 5.29
CA LYS A 160 38.89 -10.71 6.10
C LYS A 160 40.27 -10.61 5.45
N LYS A 161 40.85 -9.40 5.46
CA LYS A 161 42.24 -9.19 5.02
C LYS A 161 43.22 -9.86 6.00
N GLY A 162 44.19 -10.60 5.46
CA GLY A 162 45.29 -11.18 6.25
C GLY A 162 46.32 -10.11 6.59
N GLY A 163 46.08 -9.39 7.68
CA GLY A 163 46.90 -8.27 8.12
C GLY A 163 46.98 -7.16 7.07
N ILE A 164 48.18 -6.59 6.92
CA ILE A 164 48.42 -5.39 6.08
C ILE A 164 48.30 -5.71 4.58
N PHE A 165 48.77 -6.89 4.13
CA PHE A 165 49.04 -7.15 2.71
C PHE A 165 48.22 -8.27 2.05
N GLN A 166 47.77 -9.29 2.79
CA GLN A 166 47.14 -10.46 2.19
C GLN A 166 45.69 -10.16 1.81
N LYS A 167 45.45 -9.92 0.52
CA LYS A 167 44.09 -9.77 -0.02
C LYS A 167 43.39 -11.13 -0.01
N PRO A 168 42.11 -11.21 0.40
CA PRO A 168 41.33 -12.43 0.28
C PRO A 168 41.23 -12.81 -1.21
N LYS A 169 41.41 -14.09 -1.51
CA LYS A 169 41.24 -14.60 -2.88
C LYS A 169 39.75 -14.79 -3.14
N LEU A 170 39.22 -14.03 -4.09
CA LEU A 170 37.80 -14.03 -4.44
C LEU A 170 37.25 -15.45 -4.66
N ASP A 171 37.94 -16.25 -5.47
CA ASP A 171 37.52 -17.62 -5.80
C ASP A 171 37.43 -18.53 -4.58
N GLU A 172 38.35 -18.41 -3.62
CA GLU A 172 38.31 -19.22 -2.40
C GLU A 172 37.09 -18.87 -1.51
N VAL A 173 36.73 -17.58 -1.46
CA VAL A 173 35.56 -17.09 -0.73
C VAL A 173 34.26 -17.53 -1.42
N ILE A 174 34.19 -17.39 -2.75
CA ILE A 174 33.04 -17.86 -3.56
C ILE A 174 32.84 -19.37 -3.36
N GLN A 175 33.91 -20.17 -3.43
CA GLN A 175 33.81 -21.62 -3.25
C GLN A 175 33.29 -22.01 -1.86
N LYS A 176 33.66 -21.28 -0.81
CA LYS A 176 33.10 -21.49 0.54
C LYS A 176 31.62 -21.12 0.59
N GLY A 177 31.24 -19.98 0.01
CA GLY A 177 29.84 -19.57 -0.06
C GLY A 177 28.97 -20.55 -0.84
N ILE A 178 29.43 -21.05 -1.99
CA ILE A 178 28.71 -22.04 -2.81
C ILE A 178 28.56 -23.39 -2.10
N ARG A 179 29.53 -23.79 -1.27
CA ARG A 179 29.40 -25.02 -0.45
C ARG A 179 28.26 -24.91 0.57
N GLU A 180 28.05 -23.72 1.11
CA GLU A 180 26.96 -23.46 2.05
C GLU A 180 25.63 -23.23 1.34
N PHE A 181 25.67 -22.51 0.22
CA PHE A 181 24.52 -22.14 -0.59
C PHE A 181 24.70 -22.63 -2.04
N PRO A 182 24.45 -23.94 -2.31
CA PRO A 182 24.63 -24.53 -3.64
C PRO A 182 23.42 -24.29 -4.56
N GLY A 183 23.57 -24.62 -5.85
CA GLY A 183 22.47 -24.57 -6.81
C GLY A 183 22.09 -23.14 -7.18
N VAL A 184 20.80 -22.80 -7.12
CA VAL A 184 20.26 -21.48 -7.50
C VAL A 184 20.92 -20.33 -6.72
N PHE A 185 21.36 -20.58 -5.48
CA PHE A 185 22.03 -19.58 -4.66
C PHE A 185 23.44 -19.22 -5.14
N ALA A 186 24.07 -20.03 -6.00
CA ALA A 186 25.46 -19.82 -6.39
C ALA A 186 25.68 -18.44 -7.04
N ASP A 187 24.72 -17.98 -7.82
CA ASP A 187 24.77 -16.66 -8.46
C ASP A 187 24.55 -15.52 -7.45
N CYS A 188 23.68 -15.73 -6.46
CA CYS A 188 23.51 -14.81 -5.32
C CYS A 188 24.82 -14.66 -4.51
N VAL A 189 25.50 -15.78 -4.24
CA VAL A 189 26.79 -15.80 -3.55
C VAL A 189 27.84 -15.01 -4.34
N LYS A 190 27.96 -15.25 -5.65
CA LYS A 190 28.92 -14.51 -6.50
C LYS A 190 28.64 -13.01 -6.47
N ALA A 191 27.37 -12.60 -6.57
CA ALA A 191 26.98 -11.20 -6.49
C ALA A 191 27.41 -10.57 -5.15
N LEU A 192 27.06 -11.20 -4.03
CA LEU A 192 27.40 -10.69 -2.68
C LEU A 192 28.92 -10.64 -2.44
N VAL A 193 29.66 -11.67 -2.86
CA VAL A 193 31.13 -11.69 -2.71
C VAL A 193 31.77 -10.59 -3.57
N THR A 194 31.30 -10.41 -4.81
CA THR A 194 31.80 -9.37 -5.71
C THR A 194 31.49 -7.98 -5.16
N TYR A 195 30.24 -7.76 -4.73
CA TYR A 195 29.79 -6.52 -4.09
C TYR A 195 30.69 -6.13 -2.90
N GLN A 196 31.07 -7.10 -2.08
CA GLN A 196 31.82 -6.85 -0.85
C GLN A 196 33.35 -6.76 -1.04
N LEU A 197 33.93 -7.52 -1.97
CA LEU A 197 35.39 -7.67 -2.08
C LEU A 197 35.99 -7.03 -3.35
N ASP A 198 35.24 -6.94 -4.45
CA ASP A 198 35.73 -6.43 -5.73
C ASP A 198 35.28 -4.98 -5.97
N LYS A 199 36.18 -4.04 -5.66
CA LYS A 199 35.92 -2.61 -5.87
C LYS A 199 35.66 -2.23 -7.32
N SER A 200 36.22 -2.97 -8.29
CA SER A 200 36.05 -2.64 -9.71
C SER A 200 34.67 -3.05 -10.23
N LYS A 201 34.10 -4.13 -9.67
CA LYS A 201 32.80 -4.68 -10.06
C LYS A 201 31.68 -4.43 -9.06
N LYS A 202 31.95 -3.74 -7.95
CA LYS A 202 30.96 -3.47 -6.88
C LYS A 202 29.67 -2.85 -7.43
N ALA A 203 29.78 -1.79 -8.22
CA ALA A 203 28.61 -1.10 -8.79
C ALA A 203 27.79 -2.00 -9.73
N LEU A 204 28.46 -2.91 -10.45
CA LEU A 204 27.79 -3.87 -11.33
C LEU A 204 27.05 -4.95 -10.53
N ALA A 205 27.69 -5.48 -9.48
CA ALA A 205 27.07 -6.43 -8.57
C ALA A 205 25.90 -5.81 -7.79
N GLU A 206 26.02 -4.54 -7.39
CA GLU A 206 24.97 -3.77 -6.74
C GLU A 206 23.73 -3.63 -7.62
N ARG A 207 23.91 -3.25 -8.90
CA ARG A 207 22.82 -3.21 -9.87
C ARG A 207 22.08 -4.54 -9.96
N TRP A 208 22.82 -5.66 -10.08
CA TRP A 208 22.20 -6.99 -10.09
C TRP A 208 21.41 -7.26 -8.80
N LEU A 209 22.00 -7.01 -7.63
CA LEU A 209 21.36 -7.21 -6.33
C LEU A 209 20.11 -6.34 -6.15
N LEU A 210 20.06 -5.16 -6.75
CA LEU A 210 18.88 -4.28 -6.72
C LEU A 210 17.82 -4.66 -7.75
N GLY A 211 17.96 -5.81 -8.41
CA GLY A 211 16.98 -6.32 -9.36
C GLY A 211 17.19 -5.85 -10.80
N GLU A 212 18.37 -5.31 -11.15
CA GLU A 212 18.64 -4.90 -12.52
C GLU A 212 18.70 -6.09 -13.48
N ASP A 213 18.01 -5.94 -14.59
CA ASP A 213 18.25 -6.75 -15.77
C ASP A 213 19.55 -6.29 -16.46
N LEU A 214 20.64 -6.94 -16.09
CA LEU A 214 21.96 -6.73 -16.67
C LEU A 214 22.10 -7.41 -18.05
N GLU A 215 22.94 -6.83 -18.92
CA GLU A 215 23.26 -7.41 -20.23
C GLU A 215 24.05 -8.73 -20.10
N THR A 216 24.11 -9.51 -21.17
CA THR A 216 24.77 -10.83 -21.14
C THR A 216 26.27 -10.70 -20.86
N GLU A 217 26.91 -9.67 -21.40
CA GLU A 217 28.31 -9.31 -21.19
C GLU A 217 28.56 -8.94 -19.72
N GLU A 218 27.68 -8.13 -19.14
CA GLU A 218 27.73 -7.70 -17.74
C GLU A 218 27.59 -8.89 -16.78
N LEU A 219 26.66 -9.82 -17.07
CA LEU A 219 26.47 -11.03 -16.28
C LEU A 219 27.66 -11.98 -16.41
N THR A 220 28.22 -12.10 -17.61
CA THR A 220 29.46 -12.85 -17.86
C THR A 220 30.62 -12.26 -17.06
N GLU A 221 30.69 -10.93 -16.97
CA GLU A 221 31.70 -10.24 -16.16
C GLU A 221 31.56 -10.54 -14.66
N LEU A 222 30.34 -10.68 -14.14
CA LEU A 222 30.07 -11.13 -12.77
C LEU A 222 30.20 -12.65 -12.59
N GLY A 223 30.29 -13.41 -13.69
CA GLY A 223 30.23 -14.88 -13.67
C GLY A 223 28.87 -15.44 -13.24
N ILE A 224 27.80 -14.66 -13.42
CA ILE A 224 26.42 -14.97 -13.06
C ILE A 224 25.66 -15.36 -14.33
N ASN A 225 24.71 -16.30 -14.22
CA ASN A 225 23.92 -16.76 -15.37
C ASN A 225 22.43 -16.43 -15.25
N SER A 226 21.93 -16.14 -14.04
CA SER A 226 20.54 -15.80 -13.78
C SER A 226 20.31 -14.30 -13.58
N VAL A 227 19.03 -13.91 -13.63
CA VAL A 227 18.58 -12.56 -13.23
C VAL A 227 17.77 -12.65 -11.93
N VAL A 228 17.79 -11.59 -11.14
CA VAL A 228 17.05 -11.56 -9.87
C VAL A 228 15.54 -11.71 -10.09
N GLU A 229 14.99 -11.25 -11.23
CA GLU A 229 13.56 -11.37 -11.54
C GLU A 229 13.04 -12.83 -11.57
N GLU A 230 13.92 -13.83 -11.70
CA GLU A 230 13.53 -15.25 -11.64
C GLU A 230 13.09 -15.63 -10.23
N ASP A 231 11.88 -16.21 -10.10
CA ASP A 231 11.25 -16.54 -8.80
C ASP A 231 12.19 -17.27 -7.83
N ASP A 232 12.94 -18.28 -8.31
CA ASP A 232 13.83 -19.07 -7.45
C ASP A 232 15.07 -18.28 -7.00
N VAL A 233 15.57 -17.36 -7.83
CA VAL A 233 16.71 -16.48 -7.50
C VAL A 233 16.27 -15.41 -6.51
N CYS A 234 15.11 -14.80 -6.73
CA CYS A 234 14.49 -13.86 -5.80
C CYS A 234 14.25 -14.52 -4.43
N LEU A 235 13.66 -15.71 -4.41
CA LEU A 235 13.43 -16.46 -3.18
C LEU A 235 14.77 -16.81 -2.49
N ALA A 236 15.79 -17.19 -3.25
CA ALA A 236 17.13 -17.43 -2.72
C ALA A 236 17.72 -16.17 -2.06
N MET A 237 17.56 -15.00 -2.67
CA MET A 237 17.98 -13.72 -2.08
C MET A 237 17.21 -13.39 -0.81
N ILE A 238 15.88 -13.52 -0.81
CA ILE A 238 15.05 -13.32 0.39
C ILE A 238 15.53 -14.24 1.52
N LYS A 239 15.79 -15.52 1.23
CA LYS A 239 16.31 -16.49 2.22
C LYS A 239 17.68 -16.10 2.76
N ILE A 240 18.61 -15.73 1.89
CA ILE A 240 19.94 -15.27 2.33
C ILE A 240 19.80 -14.07 3.26
N ILE A 241 18.94 -13.11 2.90
CA ILE A 241 18.70 -11.91 3.70
C ILE A 241 18.13 -12.28 5.07
N THR A 242 16.99 -12.99 5.11
CA THR A 242 16.28 -13.25 6.38
C THR A 242 17.00 -14.21 7.31
N GLU A 243 17.73 -15.20 6.77
CA GLU A 243 18.50 -16.14 7.58
C GLU A 243 19.76 -15.51 8.18
N ASN A 244 20.24 -14.40 7.62
CA ASN A 244 21.45 -13.72 8.08
C ASN A 244 21.18 -12.37 8.75
N LEU A 245 19.92 -11.91 8.79
CA LEU A 245 19.48 -10.82 9.64
C LEU A 245 19.23 -11.29 11.08
N ASP A 246 19.72 -10.52 12.04
CA ASP A 246 19.42 -10.70 13.46
C ASP A 246 18.12 -9.98 13.86
N ARG A 247 17.13 -10.05 12.96
CA ARG A 247 15.85 -9.34 13.01
C ARG A 247 14.75 -10.21 12.41
N VAL A 248 13.52 -10.11 12.95
CA VAL A 248 12.32 -10.69 12.34
C VAL A 248 11.73 -9.74 11.30
N LEU A 249 11.41 -10.22 10.10
CA LEU A 249 10.69 -9.41 9.13
C LEU A 249 9.19 -9.74 9.17
N ILE A 250 8.36 -8.71 9.28
CA ILE A 250 6.92 -8.82 9.16
C ILE A 250 6.52 -8.37 7.75
N LEU A 251 5.98 -9.28 6.94
CA LEU A 251 5.43 -8.94 5.63
C LEU A 251 3.93 -8.70 5.77
N TYR A 252 3.49 -7.46 5.61
CA TYR A 252 2.09 -7.07 5.69
C TYR A 252 1.50 -6.97 4.28
N PHE A 253 0.80 -8.03 3.85
CA PHE A 253 0.09 -8.04 2.58
C PHE A 253 -1.29 -7.40 2.76
N ASP A 254 -1.52 -6.27 2.10
CA ASP A 254 -2.83 -5.62 2.05
C ASP A 254 -3.61 -6.01 0.79
N GLU A 255 -4.92 -5.89 0.85
CA GLU A 255 -5.86 -6.22 -0.23
C GLU A 255 -5.65 -7.60 -0.88
N LEU A 256 -5.63 -8.66 -0.06
CA LEU A 256 -5.40 -10.04 -0.52
C LEU A 256 -6.32 -10.46 -1.68
N GLU A 257 -7.53 -9.92 -1.77
CA GLU A 257 -8.52 -10.20 -2.81
C GLU A 257 -8.24 -9.54 -4.18
N SER A 258 -7.27 -8.63 -4.26
CA SER A 258 -6.97 -7.86 -5.47
C SER A 258 -6.57 -8.73 -6.68
N PRO A 259 -5.71 -9.76 -6.56
CA PRO A 259 -5.41 -10.68 -7.68
C PRO A 259 -6.67 -11.30 -8.30
N TYR A 260 -7.67 -11.66 -7.48
CA TYR A 260 -8.95 -12.18 -7.97
C TYR A 260 -9.75 -11.10 -8.71
N ARG A 261 -9.87 -9.89 -8.14
CA ARG A 261 -10.59 -8.78 -8.77
C ARG A 261 -10.02 -8.41 -10.14
N MET A 262 -8.71 -8.56 -10.31
CA MET A 262 -8.01 -8.22 -11.55
C MET A 262 -8.03 -9.35 -12.58
N LEU A 263 -7.74 -10.59 -12.17
CA LEU A 263 -7.38 -11.69 -13.06
C LEU A 263 -8.11 -13.02 -12.73
N GLY A 264 -9.03 -13.01 -11.76
CA GLY A 264 -9.85 -14.15 -11.38
C GLY A 264 -9.16 -15.19 -10.50
N GLU A 265 -9.80 -16.35 -10.34
CA GLU A 265 -9.38 -17.41 -9.41
C GLU A 265 -7.98 -17.94 -9.67
N ALA A 266 -7.57 -18.06 -10.95
CA ALA A 266 -6.26 -18.60 -11.31
C ALA A 266 -5.11 -17.74 -10.75
N ALA A 267 -5.27 -16.41 -10.77
CA ALA A 267 -4.31 -15.48 -10.20
C ALA A 267 -4.28 -15.55 -8.68
N GLU A 268 -5.44 -15.62 -8.02
CA GLU A 268 -5.55 -15.80 -6.56
C GLU A 268 -4.89 -17.10 -6.11
N ARG A 269 -5.13 -18.22 -6.81
CA ARG A 269 -4.49 -19.52 -6.55
C ARG A 269 -2.97 -19.45 -6.66
N LYS A 270 -2.46 -18.78 -7.70
CA LYS A 270 -1.02 -18.60 -7.89
C LYS A 270 -0.40 -17.72 -6.80
N PHE A 271 -1.10 -16.66 -6.40
CA PHE A 271 -0.65 -15.80 -5.29
C PHE A 271 -0.59 -16.56 -3.97
N LEU A 272 -1.61 -17.37 -3.64
CA LEU A 272 -1.60 -18.24 -2.47
C LEU A 272 -0.48 -19.29 -2.51
N GLU A 273 -0.12 -19.80 -3.69
CA GLU A 273 1.04 -20.67 -3.87
C GLU A 273 2.35 -19.95 -3.49
N ILE A 274 2.52 -18.69 -3.90
CA ILE A 274 3.70 -17.90 -3.52
C ILE A 274 3.74 -17.65 -2.01
N LEU A 275 2.61 -17.31 -1.37
CA LEU A 275 2.56 -17.18 0.10
C LEU A 275 2.95 -18.50 0.80
N LYS A 276 2.50 -19.63 0.26
CA LYS A 276 2.86 -20.97 0.75
C LYS A 276 4.36 -21.22 0.60
N ARG A 277 4.98 -20.82 -0.51
CA ARG A 277 6.43 -20.90 -0.71
C ARG A 277 7.19 -20.03 0.28
N LEU A 278 6.80 -18.76 0.44
CA LEU A 278 7.40 -17.84 1.42
C LEU A 278 7.36 -18.44 2.84
N TYR A 279 6.21 -18.95 3.26
CA TYR A 279 6.06 -19.57 4.58
C TYR A 279 6.98 -20.80 4.76
N ASN A 280 7.05 -21.67 3.75
CA ASN A 280 7.76 -22.96 3.89
C ASN A 280 9.26 -22.87 3.70
N GLU A 281 9.70 -22.00 2.79
CA GLU A 281 11.07 -21.98 2.31
C GLU A 281 11.91 -20.87 2.93
N VAL A 282 11.27 -19.83 3.46
CA VAL A 282 11.93 -18.68 4.11
C VAL A 282 11.78 -18.79 5.62
N LYS A 283 12.84 -18.48 6.35
CA LYS A 283 12.88 -18.42 7.81
C LYS A 283 12.83 -16.98 8.30
N GLY A 284 12.39 -16.80 9.54
CA GLY A 284 12.41 -15.50 10.22
C GLY A 284 11.32 -14.53 9.77
N LEU A 285 10.24 -15.03 9.13
CA LEU A 285 9.12 -14.20 8.68
C LEU A 285 7.90 -14.29 9.61
N VAL A 286 7.23 -13.17 9.81
CA VAL A 286 5.82 -13.14 10.20
C VAL A 286 5.03 -12.58 9.02
N ILE A 287 4.18 -13.38 8.41
CA ILE A 287 3.36 -13.00 7.27
C ILE A 287 1.99 -12.60 7.82
N ILE A 288 1.59 -11.35 7.61
CA ILE A 288 0.25 -10.86 7.91
C ILE A 288 -0.48 -10.75 6.57
N ILE A 289 -1.65 -11.36 6.46
CA ILE A 289 -2.55 -11.16 5.31
C ILE A 289 -3.79 -10.40 5.79
N ALA A 290 -3.95 -9.18 5.30
CA ALA A 290 -5.11 -8.36 5.57
C ALA A 290 -6.15 -8.59 4.47
N VAL A 291 -7.36 -8.99 4.87
CA VAL A 291 -8.39 -9.44 3.92
C VAL A 291 -9.78 -8.97 4.34
N LEU A 292 -10.63 -8.74 3.34
CA LEU A 292 -12.06 -8.50 3.57
C LEU A 292 -12.71 -9.72 4.22
N LYS A 293 -13.41 -9.47 5.33
CA LYS A 293 -14.07 -10.54 6.12
C LYS A 293 -15.05 -11.34 5.28
N GLU A 294 -15.74 -10.67 4.37
CA GLU A 294 -16.75 -11.23 3.47
C GLU A 294 -16.12 -12.14 2.40
N ILE A 295 -14.85 -11.91 2.06
CA ILE A 295 -14.11 -12.65 1.04
C ILE A 295 -13.36 -13.85 1.63
N TRP A 296 -13.10 -13.84 2.95
CA TRP A 296 -12.34 -14.89 3.63
C TRP A 296 -12.80 -16.34 3.35
N PRO A 297 -14.11 -16.66 3.31
CA PRO A 297 -14.56 -18.02 2.99
C PRO A 297 -14.08 -18.50 1.61
N ARG A 298 -14.06 -17.61 0.61
CA ARG A 298 -13.55 -17.91 -0.74
C ARG A 298 -12.05 -18.21 -0.72
N ILE A 299 -11.28 -17.40 0.01
CA ILE A 299 -9.83 -17.61 0.15
C ILE A 299 -9.54 -19.00 0.72
N LEU A 300 -10.29 -19.40 1.76
CA LEU A 300 -10.16 -20.73 2.37
C LEU A 300 -10.54 -21.87 1.43
N GLU A 301 -11.51 -21.66 0.54
CA GLU A 301 -11.92 -22.65 -0.46
C GLU A 301 -10.83 -22.88 -1.52
N ILE A 302 -10.21 -21.80 -1.99
CA ILE A 302 -9.17 -21.85 -3.02
C ILE A 302 -7.84 -22.36 -2.44
N ALA A 303 -7.54 -21.99 -1.19
CA ALA A 303 -6.34 -22.40 -0.47
C ALA A 303 -6.27 -23.93 -0.33
N ASP A 304 -5.11 -24.49 -0.69
CA ASP A 304 -4.87 -25.91 -0.47
C ASP A 304 -4.83 -26.25 1.03
N GLN A 305 -5.07 -27.53 1.36
CA GLN A 305 -5.05 -27.99 2.75
C GLN A 305 -3.70 -27.70 3.44
N PRO A 306 -2.54 -27.88 2.78
CA PRO A 306 -1.26 -27.53 3.37
C PRO A 306 -1.16 -26.04 3.78
N LEU A 307 -1.59 -25.08 2.96
CA LEU A 307 -1.55 -23.67 3.33
C LEU A 307 -2.50 -23.37 4.50
N ARG A 308 -3.74 -23.88 4.46
CA ARG A 308 -4.71 -23.70 5.54
C ARG A 308 -4.19 -24.17 6.90
N SER A 309 -3.54 -25.33 6.94
CA SER A 309 -2.99 -25.89 8.19
C SER A 309 -1.85 -25.08 8.81
N ARG A 310 -1.27 -24.13 8.06
CA ARG A 310 -0.16 -23.26 8.47
C ARG A 310 -0.61 -21.89 8.96
N MET A 311 -1.85 -21.52 8.67
CA MET A 311 -2.40 -20.26 9.11
C MET A 311 -2.68 -20.34 10.62
N GLU A 312 -2.20 -19.35 11.35
CA GLU A 312 -2.66 -19.09 12.71
C GLU A 312 -4.16 -18.76 12.66
N PRO A 313 -4.89 -18.91 13.79
CA PRO A 313 -6.31 -18.55 13.84
C PRO A 313 -6.54 -17.11 13.36
N GLU A 314 -7.57 -16.92 12.53
CA GLU A 314 -7.92 -15.60 12.02
C GLU A 314 -8.23 -14.61 13.15
N GLN A 315 -7.86 -13.35 12.94
CA GLN A 315 -8.10 -12.28 13.89
C GLN A 315 -8.99 -11.20 13.30
N ASP A 316 -10.11 -10.93 13.97
CA ASP A 316 -11.07 -9.91 13.53
C ASP A 316 -10.73 -8.52 14.08
N LEU A 317 -10.59 -7.56 13.17
CA LEU A 317 -10.61 -6.13 13.52
C LEU A 317 -12.01 -5.76 14.00
N LYS A 318 -12.06 -5.10 15.16
CA LYS A 318 -13.31 -4.64 15.74
C LYS A 318 -13.63 -3.22 15.27
N PRO A 319 -14.90 -2.89 15.03
CA PRO A 319 -15.32 -1.49 14.88
C PRO A 319 -15.02 -0.73 16.18
N PHE A 320 -14.97 0.60 16.09
CA PHE A 320 -14.94 1.46 17.27
C PHE A 320 -16.17 1.18 18.13
N SER A 321 -16.02 1.20 19.46
CA SER A 321 -17.15 1.52 20.33
C SER A 321 -17.43 3.03 20.28
N LEU A 322 -18.60 3.45 20.78
CA LEU A 322 -18.91 4.88 20.91
C LEU A 322 -17.81 5.65 21.65
N ASN A 323 -17.27 5.06 22.72
CA ASN A 323 -16.19 5.66 23.49
C ASN A 323 -14.88 5.72 22.70
N ASP A 324 -14.58 4.71 21.89
CA ASP A 324 -13.39 4.72 21.03
C ASP A 324 -13.49 5.82 19.96
N LEU A 325 -14.69 6.03 19.38
CA LEU A 325 -14.95 7.12 18.45
C LEU A 325 -14.80 8.50 19.12
N LYS A 326 -15.35 8.68 20.33
CA LYS A 326 -15.18 9.92 21.11
C LYS A 326 -13.70 10.21 21.39
N ILE A 327 -12.93 9.20 21.81
CA ILE A 327 -11.48 9.34 22.05
C ILE A 327 -10.74 9.67 20.75
N PHE A 328 -11.05 8.97 19.65
CA PHE A 328 -10.44 9.22 18.34
C PHE A 328 -10.68 10.67 17.89
N TYR A 329 -11.93 11.13 18.00
CA TYR A 329 -12.30 12.49 17.66
C TYR A 329 -11.51 13.50 18.49
N SER A 330 -11.53 13.38 19.82
CA SER A 330 -10.84 14.32 20.70
C SER A 330 -9.34 14.38 20.45
N LYS A 331 -8.68 13.23 20.27
CA LYS A 331 -7.24 13.20 19.96
C LYS A 331 -6.90 13.82 18.60
N THR A 332 -7.77 13.62 17.62
CA THR A 332 -7.58 14.21 16.28
C THR A 332 -7.72 15.73 16.34
N MET A 333 -8.73 16.22 17.08
CA MET A 333 -8.90 17.66 17.31
C MET A 333 -7.73 18.24 18.11
N GLU A 334 -7.30 17.58 19.19
CA GLU A 334 -6.13 17.99 19.98
C GLU A 334 -4.89 18.14 19.11
N THR A 335 -4.59 17.15 18.26
CA THR A 335 -3.48 17.22 17.30
C THR A 335 -3.63 18.40 16.33
N PHE A 336 -4.85 18.64 15.83
CA PHE A 336 -5.13 19.76 14.94
C PHE A 336 -4.90 21.12 15.62
N TRP A 337 -5.33 21.28 16.87
CA TRP A 337 -5.11 22.53 17.62
C TRP A 337 -3.63 22.76 17.89
N ASP A 338 -2.91 21.72 18.31
CA ASP A 338 -1.46 21.78 18.54
C ASP A 338 -0.70 22.19 17.26
N ASP A 339 -1.06 21.62 16.11
CA ASP A 339 -0.45 21.95 14.81
C ASP A 339 -0.69 23.42 14.41
N ASN A 340 -1.80 24.01 14.85
CA ASN A 340 -2.14 25.41 14.63
C ASN A 340 -1.67 26.32 15.77
N ASN A 341 -0.82 25.84 16.69
CA ASN A 341 -0.29 26.56 17.84
C ASN A 341 -1.38 27.11 18.79
N LEU A 342 -2.48 26.37 18.93
CA LEU A 342 -3.56 26.69 19.87
C LEU A 342 -3.66 25.64 20.95
N ASN A 343 -4.04 26.08 22.15
CA ASN A 343 -4.47 25.14 23.18
C ASN A 343 -5.82 24.55 22.76
N PRO A 344 -6.06 23.25 22.97
CA PRO A 344 -7.37 22.67 22.74
C PRO A 344 -8.47 23.33 23.60
N PRO A 345 -9.72 23.43 23.10
CA PRO A 345 -10.83 23.94 23.87
C PRO A 345 -11.11 23.04 25.08
N LEU A 346 -11.63 23.63 26.17
CA LEU A 346 -12.02 22.87 27.37
C LEU A 346 -13.05 21.78 27.08
N TYR A 347 -13.87 21.97 26.04
CA TYR A 347 -14.77 20.95 25.53
C TYR A 347 -14.10 20.16 24.39
N PRO A 348 -13.67 18.91 24.62
CA PRO A 348 -12.82 18.18 23.67
C PRO A 348 -13.52 17.65 22.42
N LEU A 349 -14.84 17.87 22.29
CA LEU A 349 -15.62 17.48 21.11
C LEU A 349 -15.97 18.68 20.22
N PHE A 350 -15.57 19.91 20.58
CA PHE A 350 -15.77 21.09 19.75
C PHE A 350 -15.06 20.92 18.38
N PRO A 351 -15.67 21.36 17.25
CA PRO A 351 -16.94 22.09 17.13
C PRO A 351 -18.19 21.20 17.16
N LEU A 352 -18.05 19.87 17.13
CA LEU A 352 -19.19 18.96 17.23
C LEU A 352 -19.67 18.82 18.68
N ASN A 353 -20.60 17.90 18.93
CA ASN A 353 -21.06 17.59 20.27
C ASN A 353 -21.30 16.08 20.46
N GLU A 354 -21.44 15.68 21.72
CA GLU A 354 -21.61 14.29 22.13
C GLU A 354 -22.76 13.56 21.41
N LYS A 355 -23.88 14.26 21.21
CA LYS A 355 -25.12 13.67 20.67
C LYS A 355 -25.03 13.50 19.15
N LEU A 356 -24.30 14.38 18.47
CA LEU A 356 -23.93 14.19 17.07
C LEU A 356 -22.97 13.01 16.91
N ILE A 357 -21.95 12.89 17.75
CA ILE A 357 -21.03 11.73 17.73
C ILE A 357 -21.80 10.42 17.98
N GLU A 358 -22.81 10.44 18.85
CA GLU A 358 -23.72 9.31 19.07
C GLU A 358 -24.54 8.97 17.82
N MET A 359 -25.12 9.96 17.14
CA MET A 359 -25.84 9.73 15.89
C MET A 359 -24.92 9.20 14.77
N ILE A 360 -23.69 9.73 14.67
CA ILE A 360 -22.67 9.21 13.76
C ILE A 360 -22.40 7.74 14.09
N TYR A 361 -22.14 7.41 15.35
CA TYR A 361 -21.90 6.03 15.79
C TYR A 361 -23.09 5.10 15.51
N GLU A 362 -24.31 5.53 15.81
CA GLU A 362 -25.54 4.76 15.54
C GLU A 362 -25.69 4.45 14.06
N LYS A 363 -25.34 5.39 13.17
CA LYS A 363 -25.43 5.14 11.74
C LYS A 363 -24.29 4.25 11.23
N THR A 364 -23.06 4.53 11.64
CA THR A 364 -21.87 3.84 11.11
C THR A 364 -21.62 2.49 11.79
N GLN A 365 -22.29 2.23 12.90
CA GLN A 365 -22.06 1.09 13.78
C GLN A 365 -20.57 0.98 14.17
N GLY A 366 -19.92 2.13 14.35
CA GLY A 366 -18.51 2.22 14.72
C GLY A 366 -17.52 1.92 13.59
N ASN A 367 -17.94 1.83 12.33
CA ASN A 367 -17.01 1.72 11.21
C ASN A 367 -16.06 2.95 11.18
N PRO A 368 -14.74 2.79 11.35
CA PRO A 368 -13.80 3.90 11.43
C PRO A 368 -13.87 4.84 10.23
N ARG A 369 -13.71 4.34 9.00
CA ARG A 369 -13.74 5.16 7.77
C ARG A 369 -15.01 6.00 7.68
N ASN A 370 -16.17 5.37 7.84
CA ASN A 370 -17.45 6.07 7.71
C ASN A 370 -17.68 7.07 8.85
N SER A 371 -17.21 6.75 10.07
CA SER A 371 -17.30 7.67 11.21
C SER A 371 -16.43 8.91 11.00
N ILE A 372 -15.21 8.73 10.49
CA ILE A 372 -14.28 9.81 10.17
C ILE A 372 -14.84 10.67 9.03
N LYS A 373 -15.37 10.05 7.97
CA LYS A 373 -16.04 10.74 6.85
C LYS A 373 -17.16 11.65 7.35
N LEU A 374 -18.04 11.14 8.22
CA LEU A 374 -19.13 11.94 8.77
C LEU A 374 -18.62 13.04 9.70
N CYS A 375 -17.62 12.77 10.56
CA CYS A 375 -17.03 13.81 11.42
C CYS A 375 -16.48 14.97 10.58
N ARG A 376 -15.72 14.67 9.52
CA ARG A 376 -15.21 15.66 8.57
C ARG A 376 -16.34 16.48 7.96
N ARG A 377 -17.34 15.83 7.35
CA ARG A 377 -18.46 16.52 6.68
C ARG A 377 -19.23 17.44 7.62
N PHE A 378 -19.46 17.04 8.87
CA PHE A 378 -20.13 17.91 9.84
C PHE A 378 -19.26 19.10 10.24
N ILE A 379 -17.93 18.92 10.35
CA ILE A 379 -17.02 20.05 10.57
C ILE A 379 -17.05 20.99 9.37
N ASP A 380 -16.98 20.47 8.15
CA ASP A 380 -17.08 21.26 6.92
C ASP A 380 -18.35 22.12 6.92
N LYS A 381 -19.52 21.53 7.25
CA LYS A 381 -20.80 22.24 7.35
C LYS A 381 -20.82 23.36 8.39
N VAL A 382 -20.16 23.16 9.53
CA VAL A 382 -20.02 24.20 10.56
C VAL A 382 -19.11 25.33 10.05
N VAL A 383 -18.01 24.97 9.40
CA VAL A 383 -17.01 25.93 8.88
C VAL A 383 -17.59 26.82 7.78
N ILE A 384 -18.41 26.27 6.88
CA ILE A 384 -19.06 27.01 5.79
C ILE A 384 -20.40 27.66 6.19
N GLU A 385 -20.75 27.62 7.48
CA GLU A 385 -21.96 28.22 8.05
C GLU A 385 -23.28 27.64 7.49
N GLU A 386 -23.23 26.44 6.88
CA GLU A 386 -24.43 25.67 6.49
C GLU A 386 -25.16 25.08 7.69
N MET A 387 -24.46 24.93 8.81
CA MET A 387 -25.03 24.54 10.11
C MET A 387 -24.37 25.34 11.22
N SER A 388 -25.17 25.97 12.06
CA SER A 388 -24.67 26.60 13.29
C SER A 388 -24.36 25.56 14.37
N VAL A 389 -23.46 25.93 15.28
CA VAL A 389 -23.16 25.13 16.47
C VAL A 389 -24.42 24.99 17.34
N GLU A 390 -25.25 26.03 17.39
CA GLU A 390 -26.51 26.08 18.13
C GLU A 390 -27.55 25.10 17.56
N GLU A 391 -27.71 25.01 16.24
CA GLU A 391 -28.61 24.03 15.60
C GLU A 391 -28.17 22.59 15.89
N LEU A 392 -26.87 22.33 15.93
CA LEU A 392 -26.33 21.03 16.36
C LEU A 392 -26.63 20.73 17.84
N MET A 393 -26.73 21.76 18.68
CA MET A 393 -27.03 21.63 20.12
C MET A 393 -28.52 21.39 20.40
N GLU A 394 -29.42 22.05 19.66
CA GLU A 394 -30.88 21.87 19.81
C GLU A 394 -31.36 20.47 19.44
N ALA A 395 -30.67 19.80 18.51
CA ALA A 395 -30.98 18.44 18.03
C ALA A 395 -30.94 17.32 19.09
N GLY A 396 -30.75 17.62 20.38
CA GLY A 396 -30.73 16.61 21.44
C GLY A 396 -31.25 17.06 22.80
N ALA A 397 -32.23 17.96 22.85
CA ALA A 397 -32.85 18.36 24.12
C ALA A 397 -33.69 17.24 24.79
N ASP A 398 -34.44 16.46 24.00
CA ASP A 398 -35.50 15.59 24.51
C ASP A 398 -35.04 14.21 25.03
N ILE A 399 -34.24 14.19 26.11
CA ILE A 399 -34.29 13.09 27.10
C ILE A 399 -34.19 13.67 28.52
N VAL A 400 -35.29 14.22 29.03
CA VAL A 400 -35.56 14.20 30.47
C VAL A 400 -36.92 13.55 30.69
N ALA A 401 -36.89 12.39 31.34
CA ALA A 401 -38.04 11.58 31.68
C ALA A 401 -39.18 12.39 32.31
N THR A 402 -40.37 12.38 31.71
CA THR A 402 -41.58 12.90 32.35
C THR A 402 -42.50 11.75 32.79
N ALA A 403 -42.80 11.75 34.09
CA ALA A 403 -43.90 10.99 34.68
C ALA A 403 -44.89 11.97 35.33
N LYS A 404 -45.89 12.44 34.56
CA LYS A 404 -47.33 12.57 34.90
C LYS A 404 -48.07 13.59 33.98
N PRO A 405 -49.41 13.44 33.79
CA PRO A 405 -50.21 14.11 32.74
C PRO A 405 -51.09 15.27 33.30
N PRO A 406 -51.98 15.94 32.53
CA PRO A 406 -51.65 17.08 31.66
C PRO A 406 -52.54 18.34 31.86
N LEU A 407 -52.17 19.39 31.11
CA LEU A 407 -52.93 20.58 30.57
C LEU A 407 -52.79 21.94 31.27
N PRO A 408 -52.88 23.09 30.54
CA PRO A 408 -53.12 23.27 29.09
C PRO A 408 -52.13 24.20 28.33
N GLU A 409 -52.09 23.96 27.01
CA GLU A 409 -51.69 24.85 25.88
C GLU A 409 -50.30 25.51 25.93
N GLU A 410 -49.30 24.77 25.48
CA GLU A 410 -48.12 25.36 24.81
C GLU A 410 -48.08 24.85 23.37
N GLU A 411 -47.70 25.75 22.46
CA GLU A 411 -47.48 25.46 21.04
C GLU A 411 -46.67 24.17 20.88
N ILE A 412 -47.20 23.24 20.09
CA ILE A 412 -46.43 22.08 19.65
C ILE A 412 -45.36 22.60 18.70
N VAL A 413 -44.21 22.98 19.25
CA VAL A 413 -42.99 23.12 18.46
C VAL A 413 -42.60 21.71 18.06
N ASP A 414 -42.67 21.44 16.76
CA ASP A 414 -42.28 20.18 16.17
C ASP A 414 -40.75 20.06 16.14
N PHE A 415 -40.18 19.55 17.24
CA PHE A 415 -38.74 19.32 17.42
C PHE A 415 -38.20 18.10 16.64
N SER A 416 -38.99 17.46 15.76
CA SER A 416 -38.51 16.33 14.94
C SER A 416 -37.62 16.76 13.78
N LYS A 417 -37.76 18.01 13.30
CA LYS A 417 -37.13 18.51 12.08
C LYS A 417 -35.59 18.53 12.10
N PRO A 418 -34.89 19.05 13.14
CA PRO A 418 -33.42 19.08 13.13
C PRO A 418 -32.81 17.67 13.08
N ARG A 419 -33.43 16.71 13.79
CA ARG A 419 -32.98 15.32 13.85
C ARG A 419 -33.25 14.58 12.54
N GLU A 420 -34.38 14.81 11.88
CA GLU A 420 -34.67 14.25 10.57
C GLU A 420 -33.73 14.79 9.49
N ILE A 421 -33.43 16.10 9.52
CA ILE A 421 -32.46 16.72 8.62
C ILE A 421 -31.07 16.09 8.81
N ILE A 422 -30.59 15.95 10.05
CA ILE A 422 -29.29 15.31 10.33
C ILE A 422 -29.28 13.85 9.85
N LYS A 423 -30.34 13.08 10.11
CA LYS A 423 -30.45 11.70 9.63
C LYS A 423 -30.42 11.61 8.10
N LYS A 424 -31.14 12.49 7.41
CA LYS A 424 -31.17 12.56 5.94
C LYS A 424 -29.80 12.95 5.39
N THR A 425 -29.14 13.95 5.97
CA THR A 425 -27.76 14.35 5.60
C THR A 425 -26.77 13.20 5.79
N ILE A 426 -26.87 12.45 6.90
CA ILE A 426 -26.04 11.27 7.12
C ILE A 426 -26.29 10.20 6.04
N GLU A 427 -27.55 9.98 5.66
CA GLU A 427 -27.93 9.03 4.60
C GLU A 427 -27.39 9.43 3.24
N GLU A 428 -27.51 10.71 2.88
CA GLU A 428 -26.93 11.28 1.65
C GLU A 428 -25.41 11.09 1.61
N ILE A 429 -24.68 11.42 2.69
CA ILE A 429 -23.22 11.29 2.76
C ILE A 429 -22.75 9.82 2.68
N LEU A 430 -23.49 8.89 3.28
CA LEU A 430 -23.14 7.47 3.22
C LEU A 430 -23.52 6.82 1.88
N ALA A 431 -24.51 7.37 1.17
CA ALA A 431 -24.88 6.94 -0.17
C ALA A 431 -23.87 7.40 -1.24
N GLU A 432 -23.09 8.45 -0.98
CA GLU A 432 -21.91 8.79 -1.78
C GLU A 432 -20.84 7.69 -1.64
N GLU A 433 -20.84 6.70 -2.54
CA GLU A 433 -19.77 5.72 -2.67
C GLU A 433 -18.53 6.37 -3.30
N GLU A 434 -17.61 6.86 -2.46
CA GLU A 434 -16.23 7.05 -2.88
C GLU A 434 -15.50 5.72 -2.75
N TYR A 435 -15.32 5.04 -3.89
CA TYR A 435 -14.32 3.98 -3.98
C TYR A 435 -12.96 4.61 -3.73
N VAL A 436 -12.31 4.21 -2.65
CA VAL A 436 -10.90 4.54 -2.47
C VAL A 436 -10.15 3.72 -3.49
N ILE A 437 -9.65 4.41 -4.49
CA ILE A 437 -8.96 3.81 -5.59
C ILE A 437 -7.47 3.82 -5.25
N ASP A 438 -6.91 2.64 -5.03
CA ASP A 438 -5.48 2.51 -4.80
C ASP A 438 -4.73 2.52 -6.14
N VAL A 439 -3.96 3.58 -6.37
CA VAL A 439 -3.18 3.80 -7.60
C VAL A 439 -1.82 3.12 -7.47
N ASN A 440 -1.84 1.82 -7.72
CA ASN A 440 -0.64 1.00 -7.84
C ASN A 440 -0.45 0.51 -9.29
N PRO A 441 0.73 0.03 -9.67
CA PRO A 441 1.00 -0.41 -11.05
C PRO A 441 0.02 -1.49 -11.55
N ALA A 442 -0.48 -2.33 -10.65
CA ALA A 442 -1.50 -3.34 -10.96
C ALA A 442 -2.79 -2.70 -11.46
N SER A 443 -3.34 -1.85 -10.60
CA SER A 443 -4.61 -1.19 -10.82
C SER A 443 -4.54 -0.36 -12.09
N VAL A 444 -3.44 0.37 -12.31
CA VAL A 444 -3.24 1.18 -13.51
C VAL A 444 -3.13 0.30 -14.76
N ALA A 445 -2.38 -0.81 -14.74
CA ALA A 445 -2.28 -1.71 -15.90
C ALA A 445 -3.63 -2.33 -16.25
N GLY A 446 -4.33 -2.85 -15.25
CA GLY A 446 -5.66 -3.45 -15.41
C GLY A 446 -6.71 -2.44 -15.87
N ALA A 447 -6.73 -1.23 -15.28
CA ALA A 447 -7.63 -0.16 -15.66
C ALA A 447 -7.36 0.35 -17.08
N THR A 448 -6.08 0.50 -17.44
CA THR A 448 -5.67 0.86 -18.80
C THR A 448 -6.19 -0.15 -19.81
N LEU A 449 -5.94 -1.45 -19.58
CA LEU A 449 -6.38 -2.47 -20.52
C LEU A 449 -7.91 -2.54 -20.61
N LYS A 450 -8.63 -2.45 -19.49
CA LYS A 450 -10.09 -2.38 -19.46
C LYS A 450 -10.62 -1.19 -20.25
N THR A 451 -9.98 -0.03 -20.11
CA THR A 451 -10.35 1.19 -20.84
C THR A 451 -10.14 1.02 -22.34
N ILE A 452 -9.00 0.46 -22.76
CA ILE A 452 -8.72 0.14 -24.17
C ILE A 452 -9.77 -0.82 -24.71
N ILE A 453 -10.11 -1.89 -23.96
CA ILE A 453 -11.13 -2.86 -24.36
C ILE A 453 -12.47 -2.17 -24.59
N LYS A 454 -12.94 -1.41 -23.59
CA LYS A 454 -14.23 -0.71 -23.64
C LYS A 454 -14.31 0.27 -24.81
N ILE A 455 -13.31 1.15 -24.97
CA ILE A 455 -13.27 2.10 -26.08
C ILE A 455 -13.22 1.37 -27.43
N GLY A 456 -12.43 0.31 -27.53
CA GLY A 456 -12.33 -0.50 -28.74
C GLY A 456 -13.68 -1.11 -29.11
N GLU A 457 -14.37 -1.72 -28.16
CA GLU A 457 -15.71 -2.30 -28.33
C GLU A 457 -16.75 -1.22 -28.71
N ASP A 458 -16.79 -0.11 -27.98
CA ASP A 458 -17.72 1.01 -28.23
C ASP A 458 -17.53 1.63 -29.63
N LYS A 459 -16.29 1.61 -30.13
CA LYS A 459 -15.93 2.13 -31.46
C LYS A 459 -15.88 1.05 -32.54
N GLY A 460 -16.33 -0.17 -32.24
CA GLY A 460 -16.43 -1.27 -33.19
C GLY A 460 -15.08 -1.73 -33.76
N LYS A 461 -14.01 -1.65 -32.97
CA LYS A 461 -12.66 -2.09 -33.34
C LYS A 461 -12.55 -3.61 -33.18
N ASP A 462 -11.86 -4.25 -34.12
CA ASP A 462 -11.49 -5.66 -34.00
C ASP A 462 -10.05 -5.77 -33.48
N PHE A 463 -9.89 -6.24 -32.25
CA PHE A 463 -8.61 -6.30 -31.54
C PHE A 463 -8.57 -7.51 -30.60
N LYS A 464 -7.37 -7.88 -30.17
CA LYS A 464 -7.15 -8.91 -29.15
C LYS A 464 -6.28 -8.36 -28.04
N THR A 465 -6.51 -8.84 -26.82
CA THR A 465 -5.71 -8.44 -25.66
C THR A 465 -5.23 -9.66 -24.90
N GLN A 466 -4.02 -9.59 -24.37
CA GLN A 466 -3.45 -10.58 -23.47
C GLN A 466 -2.73 -9.88 -22.33
N MET A 467 -3.15 -10.14 -21.09
CA MET A 467 -2.37 -9.75 -19.91
C MET A 467 -1.14 -10.66 -19.76
N GLU A 468 -0.09 -10.16 -19.11
CA GLU A 468 1.12 -10.91 -18.80
C GLU A 468 1.77 -11.55 -20.05
N PHE A 469 2.03 -10.74 -21.10
CA PHE A 469 2.59 -11.23 -22.36
C PHE A 469 4.06 -11.61 -22.21
N LYS A 470 4.38 -12.89 -22.45
CA LYS A 470 5.73 -13.43 -22.35
C LYS A 470 6.43 -13.44 -23.70
N PHE A 471 7.67 -12.98 -23.74
CA PHE A 471 8.54 -13.04 -24.92
C PHE A 471 9.94 -13.55 -24.54
N MET A 472 10.72 -13.95 -25.53
CA MET A 472 12.08 -14.47 -25.33
C MET A 472 13.11 -13.40 -25.70
N LEU A 473 14.08 -13.16 -24.83
CA LEU A 473 15.30 -12.40 -25.11
C LEU A 473 16.47 -13.39 -25.10
N GLY A 474 16.92 -13.79 -26.28
CA GLY A 474 17.84 -14.92 -26.45
C GLY A 474 17.31 -16.24 -25.85
N LYS A 475 17.87 -16.67 -24.71
CA LYS A 475 17.44 -17.89 -23.99
C LYS A 475 16.56 -17.62 -22.76
N ARG A 476 16.33 -16.36 -22.42
CA ARG A 476 15.57 -15.97 -21.22
C ARG A 476 14.18 -15.53 -21.62
N SER A 477 13.20 -15.75 -20.74
CA SER A 477 11.85 -15.21 -20.92
C SER A 477 11.70 -13.91 -20.14
N GLN A 478 11.17 -12.87 -20.76
CA GLN A 478 10.68 -11.67 -20.10
C GLN A 478 9.16 -11.57 -20.20
N THR A 479 8.54 -10.68 -19.45
CA THR A 479 7.08 -10.48 -19.44
C THR A 479 6.75 -9.00 -19.41
N LEU A 480 5.80 -8.59 -20.26
CA LEU A 480 5.18 -7.26 -20.27
C LEU A 480 3.83 -7.30 -19.54
N ALA A 481 3.36 -6.16 -19.03
CA ALA A 481 2.08 -6.07 -18.34
C ALA A 481 0.90 -6.52 -19.22
N ALA A 482 0.88 -6.10 -20.49
CA ALA A 482 -0.09 -6.60 -21.47
C ALA A 482 0.41 -6.52 -22.92
N LEU A 483 -0.29 -7.21 -23.81
CA LEU A 483 -0.21 -7.15 -25.26
C LEU A 483 -1.59 -6.79 -25.83
N ILE A 484 -1.62 -5.89 -26.81
CA ILE A 484 -2.80 -5.55 -27.59
C ILE A 484 -2.48 -5.77 -29.08
N GLU A 485 -3.26 -6.57 -29.78
CA GLU A 485 -3.14 -6.78 -31.23
C GLU A 485 -4.27 -6.05 -31.95
N TYR A 486 -3.92 -5.12 -32.84
CA TYR A 486 -4.87 -4.34 -33.64
C TYR A 486 -4.32 -4.09 -35.04
N GLN A 487 -5.10 -4.39 -36.09
CA GLN A 487 -4.68 -4.26 -37.50
C GLN A 487 -3.31 -4.90 -37.80
N ASP A 488 -3.12 -6.13 -37.34
CA ASP A 488 -1.86 -6.90 -37.45
C ASP A 488 -0.65 -6.25 -36.75
N LYS A 489 -0.84 -5.18 -35.98
CA LYS A 489 0.18 -4.52 -35.16
C LYS A 489 0.07 -4.95 -33.70
N LYS A 490 1.21 -5.30 -33.10
CA LYS A 490 1.35 -5.70 -31.70
C LYS A 490 1.82 -4.54 -30.84
N TRP A 491 1.04 -4.19 -29.83
CA TRP A 491 1.33 -3.13 -28.88
C TRP A 491 1.66 -3.74 -27.52
N GLY A 492 2.86 -3.50 -27.00
CA GLY A 492 3.25 -3.86 -25.64
C GLY A 492 2.86 -2.77 -24.65
N LEU A 493 2.27 -3.14 -23.51
CA LEU A 493 2.01 -2.23 -22.40
C LEU A 493 2.92 -2.60 -21.23
N GLU A 494 3.56 -1.61 -20.62
CA GLU A 494 4.38 -1.80 -19.42
C GLU A 494 4.24 -0.64 -18.44
N ILE A 495 4.34 -1.00 -17.15
CA ILE A 495 4.33 -0.06 -16.03
C ILE A 495 5.49 -0.44 -15.09
N PRO A 496 6.31 0.52 -14.61
CA PRO A 496 7.40 0.20 -13.71
C PRO A 496 6.88 -0.34 -12.38
N SER A 497 7.65 -1.22 -11.74
CA SER A 497 7.36 -1.73 -10.40
C SER A 497 7.65 -0.64 -9.37
N ILE A 498 6.64 0.13 -9.00
CA ILE A 498 6.73 1.27 -8.07
C ILE A 498 5.64 1.18 -6.99
N LYS A 499 5.87 1.85 -5.85
CA LYS A 499 4.90 1.92 -4.75
C LYS A 499 3.77 2.95 -4.96
N THR A 500 4.06 4.07 -5.64
CA THR A 500 3.14 5.22 -5.77
C THR A 500 3.45 6.01 -7.05
N PHE A 501 2.45 6.68 -7.63
CA PHE A 501 2.61 7.56 -8.80
C PHE A 501 2.94 9.01 -8.47
N ASP A 502 3.07 9.37 -7.18
CA ASP A 502 3.46 10.72 -6.74
C ASP A 502 4.99 10.96 -6.74
N ARG A 503 5.78 9.95 -7.10
CA ARG A 503 7.24 10.04 -7.14
C ARG A 503 7.77 9.49 -8.45
N SER A 504 8.84 10.09 -8.95
CA SER A 504 9.57 9.61 -10.13
C SER A 504 9.85 8.11 -10.02
N ALA A 505 9.62 7.36 -11.10
CA ALA A 505 9.91 5.93 -11.13
C ALA A 505 11.41 5.60 -11.05
N GLY A 506 12.28 6.60 -11.21
CA GLY A 506 13.73 6.46 -11.08
C GLY A 506 14.28 5.27 -11.89
N VAL A 507 14.95 4.37 -11.20
CA VAL A 507 15.57 3.18 -11.79
C VAL A 507 14.53 2.20 -12.35
N ALA A 508 13.38 2.04 -11.68
CA ALA A 508 12.30 1.16 -12.15
C ALA A 508 11.71 1.63 -13.48
N GLY A 509 11.63 2.96 -13.69
CA GLY A 509 11.21 3.57 -14.96
C GLY A 509 12.16 3.22 -16.11
N TYR A 510 13.47 3.29 -15.88
CA TYR A 510 14.48 2.85 -16.84
C TYR A 510 14.34 1.36 -17.20
N TYR A 511 14.17 0.47 -16.21
CA TYR A 511 14.00 -0.97 -16.48
C TYR A 511 12.72 -1.24 -17.28
N ALA A 512 11.62 -0.58 -16.98
CA ALA A 512 10.37 -0.71 -17.73
C ALA A 512 10.53 -0.29 -19.19
N ALA A 513 11.18 0.85 -19.46
CA ALA A 513 11.49 1.30 -20.81
C ALA A 513 12.41 0.32 -21.56
N LYS A 514 13.43 -0.20 -20.86
CA LYS A 514 14.36 -1.19 -21.43
C LYS A 514 13.62 -2.48 -21.84
N ARG A 515 12.72 -3.01 -21.01
CA ARG A 515 11.95 -4.22 -21.37
C ARG A 515 11.10 -4.04 -22.62
N LEU A 516 10.51 -2.86 -22.81
CA LEU A 516 9.77 -2.53 -24.03
C LEU A 516 10.69 -2.46 -25.25
N LYS A 517 11.86 -1.83 -25.11
CA LYS A 517 12.89 -1.81 -26.15
C LYS A 517 13.34 -3.23 -26.52
N ASP A 518 13.62 -4.08 -25.53
CA ASP A 518 14.05 -5.47 -25.76
C ASP A 518 12.95 -6.27 -26.49
N ALA A 519 11.68 -6.03 -26.17
CA ALA A 519 10.54 -6.64 -26.88
C ALA A 519 10.40 -6.16 -28.34
N LEU A 520 10.73 -4.89 -28.63
CA LEU A 520 10.77 -4.34 -29.99
C LEU A 520 11.94 -4.95 -30.78
N ASP A 521 13.13 -5.03 -30.18
CA ASP A 521 14.33 -5.59 -30.80
C ASP A 521 14.14 -7.08 -31.18
N GLU A 522 13.48 -7.85 -30.31
CA GLU A 522 13.12 -9.26 -30.54
C GLU A 522 11.88 -9.44 -31.44
N LYS A 523 11.29 -8.34 -31.94
CA LYS A 523 10.07 -8.33 -32.76
C LYS A 523 8.90 -9.07 -32.10
N ALA A 524 8.86 -9.06 -30.77
CA ALA A 524 7.76 -9.59 -29.99
C ALA A 524 6.56 -8.63 -30.03
N ILE A 525 6.83 -7.33 -30.17
CA ILE A 525 5.87 -6.24 -30.37
C ILE A 525 6.36 -5.30 -31.48
N ASP A 526 5.46 -4.48 -32.03
CA ASP A 526 5.74 -3.50 -33.09
C ASP A 526 5.71 -2.05 -32.59
N ALA A 527 5.04 -1.80 -31.46
CA ALA A 527 5.03 -0.52 -30.75
C ALA A 527 4.73 -0.74 -29.27
N ALA A 528 4.91 0.29 -28.45
CA ALA A 528 4.75 0.18 -27.01
C ALA A 528 4.10 1.40 -26.36
N ILE A 529 3.46 1.17 -25.22
CA ILE A 529 2.95 2.19 -24.30
C ILE A 529 3.65 1.98 -22.96
N LEU A 530 4.33 3.02 -22.51
CA LEU A 530 5.01 3.05 -21.22
C LEU A 530 4.30 4.05 -20.31
N ILE A 531 3.64 3.55 -19.26
CA ILE A 531 2.97 4.41 -18.28
C ILE A 531 3.91 4.62 -17.09
N VAL A 532 4.22 5.86 -16.76
CA VAL A 532 5.14 6.22 -15.68
C VAL A 532 4.60 7.38 -14.83
N PRO A 533 5.06 7.55 -13.58
CA PRO A 533 4.79 8.73 -12.78
C PRO A 533 5.18 10.02 -13.47
N THR A 534 4.40 11.08 -13.28
CA THR A 534 4.72 12.43 -13.76
C THR A 534 6.12 12.86 -13.30
N GLY A 535 6.93 13.37 -14.24
CA GLY A 535 8.31 13.78 -13.96
C GLY A 535 9.31 12.62 -13.86
N SER A 536 8.92 11.41 -14.27
CA SER A 536 9.87 10.30 -14.44
C SER A 536 10.85 10.62 -15.58
N GLY A 537 12.14 10.51 -15.28
CA GLY A 537 13.21 10.89 -16.20
C GLY A 537 14.57 10.37 -15.77
N GLY A 538 15.61 10.75 -16.51
CA GLY A 538 17.01 10.40 -16.25
C GLY A 538 17.76 10.12 -17.55
N ALA A 539 19.05 10.45 -17.61
CA ALA A 539 19.79 10.47 -18.88
C ALA A 539 19.70 9.14 -19.68
N LYS A 540 19.77 7.99 -19.00
CA LYS A 540 19.62 6.68 -19.65
C LYS A 540 18.18 6.38 -20.08
N PHE A 541 17.20 6.81 -19.28
CA PHE A 541 15.78 6.63 -19.57
C PHE A 541 15.38 7.45 -20.80
N GLU A 542 15.72 8.74 -20.82
CA GLU A 542 15.46 9.63 -21.95
C GLU A 542 16.14 9.13 -23.22
N MET A 543 17.40 8.67 -23.11
CA MET A 543 18.12 8.11 -24.25
C MET A 543 17.43 6.85 -24.83
N ILE A 544 16.77 6.02 -24.02
CA ILE A 544 15.97 4.90 -24.56
C ILE A 544 14.78 5.43 -25.34
N LEU A 545 14.02 6.37 -24.78
CA LEU A 545 12.82 6.91 -25.42
C LEU A 545 13.14 7.68 -26.71
N GLU A 546 14.19 8.50 -26.72
CA GLU A 546 14.65 9.24 -27.90
C GLU A 546 15.08 8.31 -29.04
N ASN A 547 15.69 7.17 -28.71
CA ASN A 547 16.15 6.20 -29.70
C ASN A 547 15.08 5.20 -30.15
N ASN A 548 13.91 5.18 -29.50
CA ASN A 548 12.82 4.23 -29.77
C ASN A 548 11.49 4.99 -29.83
N SER A 549 11.27 5.68 -30.95
CA SER A 549 10.07 6.51 -31.20
C SER A 549 8.75 5.74 -31.14
N GLU A 550 8.82 4.41 -31.23
CA GLU A 550 7.73 3.45 -31.14
C GLU A 550 7.26 3.23 -29.70
N ILE A 551 8.00 3.72 -28.70
CA ILE A 551 7.63 3.71 -27.28
C ILE A 551 6.94 5.04 -26.94
N HIS A 552 5.62 4.97 -26.74
CA HIS A 552 4.81 6.11 -26.33
C HIS A 552 4.81 6.24 -24.81
N LYS A 553 5.45 7.29 -24.29
CA LYS A 553 5.45 7.64 -22.87
C LYS A 553 4.12 8.29 -22.49
N VAL A 554 3.46 7.78 -21.45
CA VAL A 554 2.28 8.38 -20.82
C VAL A 554 2.62 8.65 -19.37
N GLU A 555 2.40 9.89 -18.94
CA GLU A 555 2.63 10.31 -17.56
C GLU A 555 1.32 10.37 -16.79
N LEU A 556 1.31 9.81 -15.58
CA LEU A 556 0.19 9.88 -14.64
C LEU A 556 0.70 10.29 -13.26
N ASP A 557 -0.05 11.12 -12.55
CA ASP A 557 0.06 11.25 -11.09
C ASP A 557 -1.02 10.39 -10.39
N ASN A 558 -1.07 10.42 -9.06
CA ASN A 558 -2.10 9.66 -8.34
C ASN A 558 -3.53 10.11 -8.71
N ASP A 559 -3.83 11.39 -8.86
CA ASP A 559 -5.19 11.84 -9.20
C ASP A 559 -5.62 11.34 -10.59
N ALA A 560 -4.73 11.45 -11.58
CA ALA A 560 -4.92 10.92 -12.92
C ALA A 560 -5.12 9.40 -12.92
N GLY A 561 -4.34 8.68 -12.10
CA GLY A 561 -4.47 7.24 -11.90
C GLY A 561 -5.77 6.85 -11.19
N GLU A 562 -6.19 7.60 -10.17
CA GLU A 562 -7.44 7.39 -9.45
C GLU A 562 -8.61 7.51 -10.43
N LYS A 563 -8.66 8.60 -11.20
CA LYS A 563 -9.67 8.82 -12.24
C LYS A 563 -9.67 7.69 -13.28
N LEU A 564 -8.50 7.28 -13.77
CA LEU A 564 -8.40 6.18 -14.75
C LEU A 564 -9.01 4.88 -14.21
N ILE A 565 -8.73 4.52 -12.97
CA ILE A 565 -9.23 3.29 -12.36
C ILE A 565 -10.73 3.41 -12.02
N ALA A 566 -11.18 4.56 -11.50
CA ALA A 566 -12.61 4.83 -11.23
C ALA A 566 -13.47 4.57 -12.46
N ASN A 567 -12.96 5.07 -13.58
CA ASN A 567 -13.69 5.23 -14.82
C ASN A 567 -13.52 4.06 -15.78
N ALA A 568 -12.66 3.09 -15.46
CA ALA A 568 -12.31 1.99 -16.34
C ALA A 568 -13.52 1.14 -16.78
N LEU A 569 -14.63 1.16 -16.03
CA LEU A 569 -15.86 0.42 -16.34
C LEU A 569 -17.05 1.31 -16.72
N THR A 570 -17.06 2.59 -16.33
CA THR A 570 -18.22 3.49 -16.49
C THR A 570 -18.09 4.35 -17.74
N TYR A 571 -17.30 5.42 -17.68
CA TYR A 571 -17.03 6.34 -18.77
C TYR A 571 -15.54 6.64 -18.80
N PRO A 572 -14.78 6.31 -19.87
CA PRO A 572 -13.33 6.48 -19.89
C PRO A 572 -12.90 7.87 -19.43
N SER A 573 -11.86 7.97 -18.60
CA SER A 573 -11.25 9.27 -18.30
C SER A 573 -10.56 9.83 -19.55
N GLU A 574 -10.28 11.14 -19.57
CA GLU A 574 -9.49 11.78 -20.64
C GLU A 574 -8.16 11.05 -20.86
N ASN A 575 -7.42 10.75 -19.78
CA ASN A 575 -6.18 9.97 -19.84
C ASN A 575 -6.39 8.58 -20.45
N GLY A 576 -7.46 7.88 -20.05
CA GLY A 576 -7.81 6.58 -20.60
C GLY A 576 -8.13 6.65 -22.10
N TRP A 577 -8.78 7.73 -22.54
CA TRP A 577 -9.06 8.00 -23.95
C TRP A 577 -7.79 8.28 -24.74
N GLU A 578 -6.90 9.13 -24.24
CA GLU A 578 -5.63 9.44 -24.90
C GLU A 578 -4.74 8.19 -25.02
N ILE A 579 -4.70 7.34 -24.00
CA ILE A 579 -4.00 6.05 -24.06
C ILE A 579 -4.59 5.16 -25.17
N ALA A 580 -5.93 5.04 -25.24
CA ALA A 580 -6.57 4.26 -26.28
C ALA A 580 -6.35 4.85 -27.69
N ARG A 581 -6.26 6.19 -27.81
CA ARG A 581 -6.01 6.88 -29.09
C ARG A 581 -4.63 6.58 -29.67
N ILE A 582 -3.65 6.24 -28.83
CA ILE A 582 -2.33 5.77 -29.29
C ILE A 582 -2.48 4.50 -30.16
N ILE A 583 -3.41 3.60 -29.79
CA ILE A 583 -3.66 2.34 -30.51
C ILE A 583 -4.70 2.55 -31.63
N PHE A 584 -5.81 3.22 -31.31
CA PHE A 584 -6.93 3.46 -32.21
C PHE A 584 -6.97 4.93 -32.62
N SER A 585 -6.16 5.30 -33.62
CA SER A 585 -5.98 6.71 -34.01
C SER A 585 -7.24 7.42 -34.53
N ASP A 586 -8.28 6.67 -34.90
CA ASP A 586 -9.51 7.16 -35.51
C ASP A 586 -10.73 7.14 -34.57
N ILE A 587 -10.54 7.03 -33.25
CA ILE A 587 -11.65 7.02 -32.26
C ILE A 587 -12.27 8.40 -32.02
N GLY A 588 -11.63 9.47 -32.51
CA GLY A 588 -12.04 10.86 -32.35
C GLY A 588 -11.53 11.52 -31.06
N ASP A 589 -11.97 12.76 -30.85
CA ASP A 589 -11.65 13.53 -29.65
C ASP A 589 -12.40 13.01 -28.42
N TYR A 590 -11.82 13.22 -27.24
CA TYR A 590 -12.50 12.93 -25.99
C TYR A 590 -13.67 13.91 -25.83
N ILE A 591 -14.84 13.39 -25.45
CA ILE A 591 -16.02 14.18 -25.13
C ILE A 591 -16.29 13.93 -23.65
N PRO A 592 -16.29 14.92 -22.77
CA PRO A 592 -16.66 14.69 -21.37
C PRO A 592 -18.14 14.28 -21.27
N PRO A 593 -18.54 13.45 -20.30
CA PRO A 593 -19.94 13.17 -20.07
C PRO A 593 -20.67 14.48 -19.73
N GLU A 594 -21.89 14.66 -20.26
CA GLU A 594 -22.75 15.78 -19.86
C GLU A 594 -22.99 15.64 -18.34
N GLU A 595 -22.66 16.68 -17.56
CA GLU A 595 -23.06 16.73 -16.16
C GLU A 595 -24.59 16.58 -16.10
N GLU A 596 -25.08 15.48 -15.53
CA GLU A 596 -26.51 15.35 -15.24
C GLU A 596 -26.90 16.54 -14.36
N GLY A 597 -27.67 17.46 -14.95
CA GLY A 597 -28.02 18.72 -14.34
C GLY A 597 -28.63 18.51 -12.96
N LEU A 598 -27.99 19.12 -11.96
CA LEU A 598 -28.71 19.65 -10.82
C LEU A 598 -29.70 20.68 -11.38
N GLU A 599 -30.91 20.24 -11.70
CA GLU A 599 -32.04 21.13 -11.90
C GLU A 599 -32.22 21.91 -10.58
N GLU A 600 -31.72 23.15 -10.55
CA GLU A 600 -32.23 24.18 -9.68
C GLU A 600 -33.73 24.30 -9.97
N SER A 601 -34.56 23.62 -9.17
CA SER A 601 -36.00 23.82 -9.17
C SER A 601 -36.29 25.18 -8.53
N SER A 602 -36.16 26.24 -9.32
CA SER A 602 -36.75 27.53 -9.05
C SER A 602 -38.16 27.59 -9.65
N GLU A 603 -39.17 27.19 -8.86
CA GLU A 603 -40.51 27.78 -8.89
C GLU A 603 -41.07 27.92 -7.47
#